data_AF-A0AAW0WU13-F1
#
_entry.id   AF-A0AAW0WU13-F1
#
_cell.length_a   1.000
_cell.length_b   1.000
_cell.length_c   1.000
_cell.angle_alpha   90.00
_cell.angle_beta   90.00
_cell.angle_gamma   90.00
#
_symmetry.space_group_name_H-M   'P 1'
#
loop_
_entity.id
_entity.type
_entity.pdbx_description
1 polymer ?
#
loop_
_entity_poly.entity_id
_entity_poly.type
_entity_poly.pdbx_seq_one_letter_code
_entity_poly.pdbx_strand_id
1 'polypeptide(L)'
;MGLYTASDGHVDPYSLTQAIAKGARKYGALIFQGLGVTTLNLREDGRWVVSTTEGDILANRVVNAAGFWAKEIAKLAGSDLPLVPNHHQYLVTSTVPEVKALKREIPVLRHLEGSFYLRMERDGLLIGPYESTHTMRQCEDWMWNGVPEGFGKELFEPDMDRLEPHLEIAMQLVPCFADASIQSVVNGPITYTPDVLPLVGPDMLPNMWLAAGFGYGIIHGGGMGSYLASWIINGQPPFEMTECDPLRFGSWTTNDYVLAKARESYGMNNAVTYPHEERFAGRPTSRVSGAHEVLESEGACMQIHSGWEQPAWFTSPGQQPQYCPSFQRTNWHEAVEKEVDLVMTSAGIIDLTPFAKIIVQGRQAAAFMDYMTANSVPPLGRTVITHILSPTGHVYAELTVTRTHEDTFLVITGSGVELHDLRWLQDYARRGNWNVSFANITEDMGCLSVAGPKSKDILSTLSPVFNGKFPFFSCKEVTLAGVKTT
;
A
#
# COMPACT_ATOMS: atom_id res chain seq x y z
N MET A 1 -26.92 -17.30 2.07
CA MET A 1 -26.70 -16.58 0.79
C MET A 1 -25.31 -16.94 0.31
N GLY A 2 -25.08 -17.13 -1.00
CA GLY A 2 -23.78 -17.53 -1.54
C GLY A 2 -23.39 -16.66 -2.75
N LEU A 3 -22.10 -16.44 -2.92
CA LEU A 3 -21.50 -15.83 -4.10
C LEU A 3 -20.75 -16.91 -4.87
N TYR A 4 -20.98 -17.01 -6.18
CA TYR A 4 -20.43 -18.09 -7.00
C TYR A 4 -19.73 -17.55 -8.25
N THR A 5 -18.47 -17.97 -8.41
CA THR A 5 -17.68 -17.75 -9.62
C THR A 5 -17.50 -19.09 -10.32
N ALA A 6 -17.89 -19.19 -11.59
CA ALA A 6 -17.93 -20.47 -12.30
C ALA A 6 -16.61 -20.86 -12.98
N SER A 7 -15.69 -19.91 -13.14
CA SER A 7 -14.49 -20.03 -13.99
C SER A 7 -13.19 -20.17 -13.21
N ASP A 8 -13.24 -20.36 -11.90
CA ASP A 8 -12.08 -20.47 -11.01
C ASP A 8 -12.04 -21.81 -10.25
N GLY A 9 -11.03 -21.96 -9.40
CA GLY A 9 -10.73 -23.20 -8.69
C GLY A 9 -9.37 -23.13 -8.00
N HIS A 10 -8.58 -24.19 -8.13
CA HIS A 10 -7.22 -24.27 -7.60
C HIS A 10 -6.23 -24.80 -8.64
N VAL A 11 -4.94 -24.70 -8.33
CA VAL A 11 -3.85 -25.18 -9.18
C VAL A 11 -2.71 -25.67 -8.31
N ASP A 12 -1.99 -26.70 -8.75
CA ASP A 12 -0.74 -27.12 -8.10
C ASP A 12 0.36 -26.06 -8.29
N PRO A 13 0.81 -25.39 -7.21
CA PRO A 13 1.84 -24.34 -7.27
C PRO A 13 3.16 -24.83 -7.88
N TYR A 14 3.55 -26.07 -7.61
CA TYR A 14 4.82 -26.61 -8.10
C TYR A 14 4.78 -26.78 -9.61
N SER A 15 3.75 -27.46 -10.13
CA SER A 15 3.56 -27.66 -11.56
C SER A 15 3.40 -26.33 -12.31
N LEU A 16 2.67 -25.36 -11.74
CA LEU A 16 2.54 -24.02 -12.30
C LEU A 16 3.91 -23.35 -12.45
N THR A 17 4.72 -23.35 -11.39
CA THR A 17 6.06 -22.75 -11.39
C THR A 17 6.97 -23.41 -12.42
N GLN A 18 6.97 -24.74 -12.50
CA GLN A 18 7.78 -25.47 -13.50
C GLN A 18 7.32 -25.20 -14.93
N ALA A 19 6.00 -25.08 -15.16
CA ALA A 19 5.46 -24.74 -16.47
C ALA A 19 5.90 -23.34 -16.92
N ILE A 20 5.84 -22.35 -16.02
CA ILE A 20 6.31 -20.99 -16.28
C ILE A 20 7.82 -20.99 -16.54
N ALA A 21 8.62 -21.67 -15.71
CA ALA A 21 10.07 -21.76 -15.90
C ALA A 21 10.46 -22.42 -17.24
N LYS A 22 9.74 -23.47 -17.66
CA LYS A 22 9.91 -24.08 -18.98
C LYS A 22 9.59 -23.09 -20.11
N GLY A 23 8.51 -22.32 -19.96
CA GLY A 23 8.15 -21.24 -20.89
C GLY A 23 9.24 -20.17 -20.96
N ALA A 24 9.73 -19.69 -19.82
CA ALA A 24 10.77 -18.67 -19.74
C ALA A 24 12.06 -19.12 -20.45
N ARG A 25 12.53 -20.35 -20.20
CA ARG A 25 13.70 -20.93 -20.89
C ARG A 25 13.48 -21.03 -22.40
N LYS A 26 12.28 -21.45 -22.84
CA LYS A 26 11.92 -21.52 -24.27
C LYS A 26 12.07 -20.16 -24.95
N TYR A 27 11.80 -19.06 -24.24
CA TYR A 27 11.94 -17.70 -24.76
C TYR A 27 13.28 -17.03 -24.42
N GLY A 28 14.29 -17.80 -23.98
CA GLY A 28 15.67 -17.34 -23.82
C GLY A 28 16.06 -16.88 -22.41
N ALA A 29 15.19 -16.99 -21.41
CA ALA A 29 15.57 -16.70 -20.03
C ALA A 29 16.56 -17.75 -19.49
N LEU A 30 17.61 -17.27 -18.82
CA LEU A 30 18.53 -18.11 -18.07
C LEU A 30 18.05 -18.19 -16.61
N ILE A 31 17.99 -19.41 -16.07
CA ILE A 31 17.56 -19.66 -14.68
C ILE A 31 18.71 -20.36 -13.97
N PHE A 32 19.36 -19.65 -13.06
CA PHE A 32 20.40 -20.17 -12.18
C PHE A 32 19.79 -20.45 -10.80
N GLN A 33 20.12 -21.60 -10.23
CA GLN A 33 19.69 -22.02 -8.89
C GLN A 33 20.92 -22.32 -8.03
N GLY A 34 20.79 -22.20 -6.71
CA GLY A 34 21.94 -22.29 -5.80
C GLY A 34 22.89 -21.10 -5.89
N LEU A 35 22.43 -19.98 -6.45
CA LEU A 35 23.20 -18.76 -6.66
C LEU A 35 22.60 -17.63 -5.81
N GLY A 36 23.06 -17.51 -4.56
CA GLY A 36 22.55 -16.51 -3.62
C GLY A 36 23.10 -15.12 -3.94
N VAL A 37 22.26 -14.09 -3.88
CA VAL A 37 22.69 -12.68 -3.99
C VAL A 37 23.26 -12.23 -2.65
N THR A 38 24.44 -11.64 -2.66
CA THR A 38 25.16 -11.20 -1.45
C THR A 38 25.27 -9.69 -1.32
N THR A 39 25.34 -8.95 -2.44
CA THR A 39 25.32 -7.47 -2.44
C THR A 39 24.67 -6.91 -3.70
N LEU A 40 24.06 -5.72 -3.59
CA LEU A 40 23.48 -4.97 -4.70
C LEU A 40 24.06 -3.55 -4.74
N ASN A 41 24.88 -3.26 -5.75
CA ASN A 41 25.52 -1.95 -5.88
C ASN A 41 25.04 -1.23 -7.14
N LEU A 42 24.43 -0.05 -6.96
CA LEU A 42 24.07 0.84 -8.05
C LEU A 42 25.30 1.62 -8.53
N ARG A 43 25.52 1.63 -9.84
CA ARG A 43 26.56 2.42 -10.49
C ARG A 43 26.07 3.81 -10.87
N GLU A 44 27.00 4.73 -11.08
CA GLU A 44 26.71 6.09 -11.57
C GLU A 44 25.98 6.10 -12.92
N ASP A 45 26.19 5.08 -13.77
CA ASP A 45 25.51 4.93 -15.06
C ASP A 45 24.09 4.31 -14.95
N GLY A 46 23.61 4.08 -13.73
CA GLY A 46 22.28 3.54 -13.45
C GLY A 46 22.16 2.02 -13.53
N ARG A 47 23.23 1.29 -13.84
CA ARG A 47 23.24 -0.18 -13.84
C ARG A 47 23.56 -0.74 -12.46
N TRP A 48 23.17 -1.99 -12.24
CA TRP A 48 23.39 -2.72 -10.99
C TRP A 48 24.48 -3.77 -11.14
N VAL A 49 25.41 -3.82 -10.18
CA VAL A 49 26.28 -4.96 -9.95
C VAL A 49 25.61 -5.84 -8.90
N VAL A 50 25.17 -7.02 -9.31
CA VAL A 50 24.57 -8.05 -8.46
C VAL A 50 25.65 -9.08 -8.14
N SER A 51 26.24 -8.98 -6.96
CA SER A 51 27.23 -9.95 -6.52
C SER A 51 26.53 -11.18 -5.97
N THR A 52 27.07 -12.34 -6.33
CA THR A 52 26.54 -13.64 -5.92
C THR A 52 27.64 -14.51 -5.32
N THR A 53 27.26 -15.67 -4.79
CA THR A 53 28.19 -16.67 -4.27
C THR A 53 29.19 -17.19 -5.32
N GLU A 54 28.91 -17.05 -6.62
CA GLU A 54 29.77 -17.54 -7.72
C GLU A 54 30.29 -16.41 -8.64
N GLY A 55 30.11 -15.14 -8.26
CA GLY A 55 30.60 -13.97 -9.01
C GLY A 55 29.56 -12.90 -9.30
N ASP A 56 29.97 -11.89 -10.08
CA ASP A 56 29.15 -10.70 -10.34
C ASP A 56 28.33 -10.80 -11.63
N ILE A 57 27.11 -10.28 -11.58
CA ILE A 57 26.24 -10.09 -12.74
C ILE A 57 25.96 -8.59 -12.90
N LEU A 58 26.30 -8.04 -14.06
CA LEU A 58 25.96 -6.65 -14.41
C LEU A 58 24.58 -6.61 -15.07
N ALA A 59 23.64 -5.91 -14.45
CA ALA A 59 22.25 -5.81 -14.90
C ALA A 59 21.83 -4.37 -15.15
N ASN A 60 21.07 -4.12 -16.22
CA ASN A 60 20.48 -2.79 -16.46
C ASN A 60 19.38 -2.45 -15.45
N ARG A 61 18.75 -3.46 -14.87
CA ARG A 61 17.68 -3.37 -13.87
C ARG A 61 17.62 -4.63 -13.04
N VAL A 62 17.10 -4.53 -11.83
CA VAL A 62 16.91 -5.64 -10.90
C VAL A 62 15.43 -5.71 -10.49
N VAL A 63 14.90 -6.92 -10.35
CA VAL A 63 13.55 -7.16 -9.81
C VAL A 63 13.70 -8.00 -8.54
N ASN A 64 13.32 -7.45 -7.39
CA ASN A 64 13.28 -8.18 -6.12
C ASN A 64 11.93 -8.93 -6.02
N ALA A 65 12.00 -10.24 -6.24
CA ALA A 65 10.88 -11.18 -6.11
C ALA A 65 11.19 -12.30 -5.10
N ALA A 66 11.95 -11.98 -4.05
CA ALA A 66 12.56 -12.98 -3.16
C ALA A 66 11.65 -13.48 -2.02
N GLY A 67 10.32 -13.41 -2.17
CA GLY A 67 9.37 -13.90 -1.15
C GLY A 67 9.63 -13.29 0.23
N PHE A 68 9.77 -14.13 1.25
CA PHE A 68 10.06 -13.66 2.62
C PHE A 68 11.50 -13.14 2.82
N TRP A 69 12.42 -13.40 1.88
CA TRP A 69 13.75 -12.78 1.84
C TRP A 69 13.74 -11.39 1.19
N ALA A 70 12.61 -10.92 0.64
CA ALA A 70 12.57 -9.66 -0.11
C ALA A 70 13.04 -8.46 0.74
N LYS A 71 12.72 -8.44 2.05
CA LYS A 71 13.20 -7.40 2.98
C LYS A 71 14.72 -7.41 3.09
N GLU A 72 15.34 -8.59 3.22
CA GLU A 72 16.79 -8.72 3.31
C GLU A 72 17.50 -8.35 2.01
N ILE A 73 16.95 -8.78 0.88
CA ILE A 73 17.47 -8.40 -0.44
C ILE A 73 17.39 -6.88 -0.66
N ALA A 74 16.32 -6.22 -0.21
CA ALA A 74 16.22 -4.77 -0.29
C ALA A 74 17.27 -4.05 0.60
N LYS A 75 17.55 -4.60 1.79
CA LYS A 75 18.59 -4.06 2.69
C LYS A 75 19.97 -4.08 2.05
N LEU A 76 20.28 -5.07 1.20
CA LEU A 76 21.54 -5.10 0.43
C LEU A 76 21.70 -3.90 -0.53
N ALA A 77 20.60 -3.26 -0.91
CA ALA A 77 20.57 -2.06 -1.76
C ALA A 77 20.32 -0.76 -0.96
N GLY A 78 20.29 -0.83 0.38
CA GLY A 78 20.02 0.32 1.25
C GLY A 78 18.54 0.74 1.35
N SER A 79 17.61 -0.14 0.95
CA SER A 79 16.16 0.04 1.12
C SER A 79 15.63 -0.89 2.21
N ASP A 80 14.47 -0.59 2.80
CA ASP A 80 13.80 -1.49 3.74
C ASP A 80 12.34 -1.67 3.34
N LEU A 81 11.87 -2.92 3.35
CA LEU A 81 10.51 -3.26 2.94
C LEU A 81 9.61 -3.53 4.17
N PRO A 82 8.36 -3.05 4.15
CA PRO A 82 7.38 -3.28 5.22
C PRO A 82 6.75 -4.66 5.07
N LEU A 83 7.54 -5.71 5.29
CA LEU A 83 7.14 -7.11 5.08
C LEU A 83 7.35 -7.93 6.35
N VAL A 84 6.36 -8.76 6.70
CA VAL A 84 6.48 -9.79 7.74
C VAL A 84 5.96 -11.14 7.24
N PRO A 85 6.69 -12.24 7.48
CA PRO A 85 6.16 -13.58 7.26
C PRO A 85 5.19 -13.99 8.37
N ASN A 86 3.99 -14.40 7.99
CA ASN A 86 2.97 -14.96 8.88
C ASN A 86 2.96 -16.48 8.76
N HIS A 87 2.67 -17.17 9.86
CA HIS A 87 2.31 -18.57 9.80
C HIS A 87 0.92 -18.69 9.19
N HIS A 88 0.74 -19.66 8.29
CA HIS A 88 -0.59 -20.07 7.84
C HIS A 88 -0.64 -21.60 7.74
N GLN A 89 -1.77 -22.15 8.18
CA GLN A 89 -1.96 -23.58 8.28
C GLN A 89 -3.12 -24.06 7.41
N TYR A 90 -2.91 -25.18 6.72
CA TYR A 90 -4.00 -25.97 6.16
C TYR A 90 -3.78 -27.45 6.43
N LEU A 91 -4.88 -28.17 6.57
CA LEU A 91 -4.89 -29.61 6.75
C LEU A 91 -5.40 -30.30 5.48
N VAL A 92 -4.93 -31.52 5.28
CA VAL A 92 -5.38 -32.41 4.21
C VAL A 92 -5.86 -33.70 4.85
N THR A 93 -7.04 -34.15 4.47
CA THR A 93 -7.58 -35.43 4.93
C THR A 93 -7.13 -36.57 4.04
N SER A 94 -7.20 -37.80 4.57
CA SER A 94 -7.23 -38.99 3.73
C SER A 94 -8.49 -39.02 2.85
N THR A 95 -8.61 -40.04 2.00
CA THR A 95 -9.83 -40.31 1.22
C THR A 95 -11.08 -40.30 2.11
N VAL A 96 -12.08 -39.51 1.71
CA VAL A 96 -13.40 -39.44 2.32
C VAL A 96 -14.39 -40.17 1.39
N PRO A 97 -15.09 -41.22 1.84
CA PRO A 97 -15.96 -42.04 0.98
C PRO A 97 -16.99 -41.25 0.17
N GLU A 98 -17.60 -40.25 0.80
CA GLU A 98 -18.61 -39.37 0.20
C GLU A 98 -18.01 -38.52 -0.91
N VAL A 99 -16.80 -37.98 -0.69
CA VAL A 99 -16.07 -37.16 -1.67
C VAL A 99 -15.67 -38.02 -2.87
N LYS A 100 -15.15 -39.23 -2.63
CA LYS A 100 -14.80 -40.19 -3.68
C LYS A 100 -16.00 -40.63 -4.52
N ALA A 101 -17.18 -40.71 -3.93
CA ALA A 101 -18.40 -41.10 -4.62
C ALA A 101 -18.93 -40.00 -5.58
N LEU A 102 -18.43 -38.76 -5.47
CA LEU A 102 -18.85 -37.67 -6.33
C LEU A 102 -18.37 -37.88 -7.77
N LYS A 103 -19.25 -37.57 -8.73
CA LYS A 103 -18.94 -37.64 -10.17
C LYS A 103 -18.30 -36.36 -10.71
N ARG A 104 -18.21 -35.33 -9.86
CA ARG A 104 -17.75 -33.98 -10.20
C ARG A 104 -16.96 -33.44 -9.02
N GLU A 105 -15.91 -32.69 -9.30
CA GLU A 105 -15.21 -31.92 -8.28
C GLU A 105 -16.15 -30.89 -7.65
N ILE A 106 -16.02 -30.69 -6.34
CA ILE A 106 -16.79 -29.65 -5.65
C ILE A 106 -16.16 -28.27 -5.91
N PRO A 107 -16.96 -27.20 -6.02
CA PRO A 107 -16.42 -25.84 -6.02
C PRO A 107 -15.57 -25.59 -4.78
N VAL A 108 -14.55 -24.75 -4.90
CA VAL A 108 -13.82 -24.22 -3.74
C VAL A 108 -14.82 -23.43 -2.89
N LEU A 109 -14.85 -23.73 -1.59
CA LEU A 109 -15.70 -23.07 -0.62
C LEU A 109 -14.88 -22.11 0.21
N ARG A 110 -15.48 -20.97 0.53
CA ARG A 110 -14.99 -20.06 1.57
C ARG A 110 -16.15 -19.75 2.51
N HIS A 111 -16.03 -20.21 3.75
CA HIS A 111 -17.02 -19.94 4.78
C HIS A 111 -16.58 -18.73 5.59
N LEU A 112 -17.19 -17.57 5.34
CA LEU A 112 -16.72 -16.29 5.87
C LEU A 112 -16.84 -16.20 7.39
N GLU A 113 -17.99 -16.57 7.94
CA GLU A 113 -18.26 -16.52 9.39
C GLU A 113 -17.39 -17.50 10.18
N GLY A 114 -17.14 -18.68 9.63
CA GLY A 114 -16.22 -19.67 10.21
C GLY A 114 -14.74 -19.35 9.95
N SER A 115 -14.46 -18.36 9.10
CA SER A 115 -13.13 -17.95 8.67
C SER A 115 -12.25 -19.10 8.16
N PHE A 116 -12.71 -19.86 7.16
CA PHE A 116 -11.90 -20.89 6.50
C PHE A 116 -12.22 -21.03 5.02
N TYR A 117 -11.27 -21.57 4.26
CA TYR A 117 -11.52 -22.11 2.93
C TYR A 117 -11.44 -23.63 2.94
N LEU A 118 -12.16 -24.26 2.01
CA LEU A 118 -12.21 -25.71 1.83
C LEU A 118 -12.22 -26.04 0.35
N ARG A 119 -11.47 -27.05 -0.06
CA ARG A 119 -11.53 -27.60 -1.42
C ARG A 119 -11.36 -29.12 -1.43
N MET A 120 -11.69 -29.74 -2.55
CA MET A 120 -11.31 -31.12 -2.82
C MET A 120 -9.78 -31.21 -2.96
N GLU A 121 -9.18 -32.24 -2.36
CA GLU A 121 -7.78 -32.62 -2.57
C GLU A 121 -7.76 -34.13 -2.83
N ARG A 122 -7.65 -34.51 -4.10
CA ARG A 122 -7.85 -35.89 -4.59
C ARG A 122 -9.23 -36.41 -4.18
N ASP A 123 -9.31 -37.56 -3.51
CA ASP A 123 -10.55 -38.14 -2.98
C ASP A 123 -10.86 -37.67 -1.55
N GLY A 124 -10.17 -36.64 -1.05
CA GLY A 124 -10.32 -36.07 0.30
C GLY A 124 -10.59 -34.57 0.27
N LEU A 125 -10.38 -33.92 1.40
CA LEU A 125 -10.62 -32.49 1.62
C LEU A 125 -9.33 -31.80 2.07
N LEU A 126 -9.17 -30.54 1.66
CA LEU A 126 -8.20 -29.61 2.22
C LEU A 126 -8.94 -28.44 2.86
N ILE A 127 -8.57 -28.09 4.10
CA ILE A 127 -9.19 -27.00 4.85
C ILE A 127 -8.10 -26.10 5.42
N GLY A 128 -8.21 -24.78 5.21
CA GLY A 128 -7.29 -23.78 5.74
C GLY A 128 -8.06 -22.68 6.49
N PRO A 129 -8.04 -22.69 7.82
CA PRO A 129 -8.58 -21.59 8.62
C PRO A 129 -7.70 -20.34 8.58
N TYR A 130 -8.33 -19.18 8.76
CA TYR A 130 -7.67 -17.93 9.15
C TYR A 130 -8.04 -17.66 10.60
N GLU A 131 -7.13 -18.00 11.51
CA GLU A 131 -7.34 -17.81 12.94
C GLU A 131 -7.30 -16.32 13.37
N SER A 132 -7.88 -16.03 14.53
CA SER A 132 -8.06 -14.65 15.01
C SER A 132 -6.74 -13.88 15.18
N THR A 133 -6.84 -12.55 15.23
CA THR A 133 -5.72 -11.63 15.55
C THR A 133 -4.94 -12.05 16.81
N HIS A 134 -5.62 -12.58 17.83
CA HIS A 134 -5.02 -13.01 19.09
C HIS A 134 -4.32 -14.38 19.00
N THR A 135 -4.80 -15.24 18.12
CA THR A 135 -4.35 -16.63 18.02
C THR A 135 -3.50 -16.89 16.80
N MET A 136 -3.27 -15.95 15.89
CA MET A 136 -2.35 -16.15 14.76
C MET A 136 -0.86 -16.02 15.19
N ARG A 137 0.09 -16.52 14.39
CA ARG A 137 1.55 -16.40 14.64
C ARG A 137 2.23 -15.68 13.49
N GLN A 138 3.30 -14.97 13.82
CA GLN A 138 4.17 -14.29 12.88
C GLN A 138 5.61 -14.69 13.17
N CYS A 139 6.48 -14.60 12.16
CA CYS A 139 7.91 -14.76 12.33
C CYS A 139 8.50 -13.43 12.85
N GLU A 140 8.12 -13.03 14.07
CA GLU A 140 8.48 -11.73 14.66
C GLU A 140 9.99 -11.54 14.71
N ASP A 141 10.73 -12.55 15.19
CA ASP A 141 12.19 -12.51 15.27
C ASP A 141 12.88 -12.24 13.93
N TRP A 142 12.27 -12.63 12.80
CA TRP A 142 12.85 -12.44 11.46
C TRP A 142 12.84 -10.96 11.04
N MET A 143 11.98 -10.13 11.63
CA MET A 143 11.92 -8.69 11.35
C MET A 143 13.21 -7.97 11.74
N TRP A 144 13.88 -8.44 12.79
CA TRP A 144 15.10 -7.85 13.33
C TRP A 144 16.34 -8.68 13.02
N ASN A 145 16.25 -10.00 13.15
CA ASN A 145 17.41 -10.90 13.01
C ASN A 145 17.57 -11.48 11.60
N GLY A 146 16.60 -11.26 10.72
CA GLY A 146 16.57 -11.87 9.40
C GLY A 146 16.02 -13.30 9.41
N VAL A 147 15.83 -13.83 8.21
CA VAL A 147 15.43 -15.22 7.99
C VAL A 147 16.61 -16.12 8.39
N PRO A 148 16.40 -17.20 9.17
CA PRO A 148 17.46 -18.13 9.51
C PRO A 148 18.18 -18.66 8.26
N GLU A 149 19.51 -18.63 8.29
CA GLU A 149 20.33 -19.16 7.20
C GLU A 149 20.02 -20.65 6.98
N GLY A 150 19.82 -21.03 5.71
CA GLY A 150 19.51 -22.41 5.33
C GLY A 150 18.02 -22.76 5.31
N PHE A 151 17.13 -21.92 5.85
CA PHE A 151 15.68 -22.17 5.77
C PHE A 151 15.26 -22.29 4.30
N GLY A 152 14.61 -23.39 3.91
CA GLY A 152 14.22 -23.59 2.51
C GLY A 152 13.68 -24.98 2.22
N LYS A 153 12.48 -25.04 1.63
CA LYS A 153 11.68 -26.29 1.56
C LYS A 153 11.40 -26.89 2.95
N GLU A 154 11.29 -26.02 3.95
CA GLU A 154 10.97 -26.37 5.33
C GLU A 154 9.58 -25.83 5.70
N LEU A 155 8.96 -26.49 6.68
CA LEU A 155 7.67 -26.10 7.26
C LEU A 155 7.84 -25.93 8.76
N PHE A 156 6.98 -25.14 9.38
CA PHE A 156 6.89 -25.03 10.82
C PHE A 156 6.18 -26.25 11.41
N GLU A 157 6.40 -26.49 12.70
CA GLU A 157 5.61 -27.49 13.44
C GLU A 157 4.12 -27.10 13.41
N PRO A 158 3.22 -28.05 13.10
CA PRO A 158 1.78 -27.81 13.19
C PRO A 158 1.34 -27.42 14.60
N ASP A 159 0.38 -26.51 14.69
CA ASP A 159 -0.25 -26.08 15.94
C ASP A 159 -1.77 -26.11 15.72
N MET A 160 -2.39 -27.23 16.09
CA MET A 160 -3.79 -27.52 15.80
C MET A 160 -4.76 -26.86 16.78
N ASP A 161 -4.32 -26.62 18.02
CA ASP A 161 -5.17 -26.08 19.10
C ASP A 161 -5.70 -24.68 18.73
N ARG A 162 -4.92 -23.89 17.98
CA ARG A 162 -5.34 -22.57 17.48
C ARG A 162 -6.36 -22.64 16.34
N LEU A 163 -6.42 -23.76 15.64
CA LEU A 163 -7.35 -23.99 14.53
C LEU A 163 -8.68 -24.58 15.00
N GLU A 164 -8.69 -25.24 16.17
CA GLU A 164 -9.83 -25.99 16.72
C GLU A 164 -11.17 -25.26 16.60
N PRO A 165 -11.33 -23.98 17.01
CA PRO A 165 -12.63 -23.29 16.93
C PRO A 165 -13.17 -23.19 15.50
N HIS A 166 -12.28 -23.07 14.51
CA HIS A 166 -12.66 -22.99 13.09
C HIS A 166 -12.95 -24.36 12.51
N LEU A 167 -12.22 -25.39 12.96
CA LEU A 167 -12.42 -26.76 12.53
C LEU A 167 -13.74 -27.33 13.06
N GLU A 168 -14.16 -26.97 14.28
CA GLU A 168 -15.48 -27.31 14.81
C GLU A 168 -16.61 -26.81 13.91
N ILE A 169 -16.52 -25.55 13.45
CA ILE A 169 -17.49 -24.96 12.50
C ILE A 169 -17.42 -25.69 11.16
N ALA A 170 -16.22 -26.02 10.68
CA ALA A 170 -16.05 -26.77 9.43
C ALA A 170 -16.68 -28.17 9.50
N MET A 171 -16.54 -28.87 10.64
CA MET A 171 -17.17 -30.18 10.89
C MET A 171 -18.69 -30.09 10.93
N GLN A 172 -19.25 -29.01 11.51
CA GLN A 172 -20.70 -28.79 11.50
C GLN A 172 -21.23 -28.50 10.09
N LEU A 173 -20.49 -27.72 9.29
CA LEU A 173 -20.88 -27.34 7.94
C LEU A 173 -20.73 -28.50 6.94
N VAL A 174 -19.69 -29.31 7.08
CA VAL A 174 -19.36 -30.42 6.19
C VAL A 174 -19.24 -31.70 7.03
N PRO A 175 -20.35 -32.39 7.34
CA PRO A 175 -20.34 -33.50 8.31
C PRO A 175 -19.39 -34.65 7.97
N CYS A 176 -19.15 -34.95 6.69
CA CYS A 176 -18.18 -35.98 6.30
C CYS A 176 -16.72 -35.60 6.61
N PHE A 177 -16.44 -34.33 6.91
CA PHE A 177 -15.14 -33.90 7.43
C PHE A 177 -14.95 -34.32 8.90
N ALA A 178 -16.02 -34.39 9.70
CA ALA A 178 -15.93 -34.73 11.13
C ALA A 178 -15.39 -36.15 11.36
N ASP A 179 -15.71 -37.07 10.46
CA ASP A 179 -15.25 -38.47 10.53
C ASP A 179 -13.95 -38.70 9.73
N ALA A 180 -13.41 -37.67 9.07
CA ALA A 180 -12.24 -37.81 8.20
C ALA A 180 -10.94 -37.85 9.00
N SER A 181 -10.02 -38.74 8.63
CA SER A 181 -8.67 -38.76 9.21
C SER A 181 -7.79 -37.69 8.58
N ILE A 182 -7.08 -36.92 9.41
CA ILE A 182 -6.08 -35.95 8.95
C ILE A 182 -4.86 -36.73 8.44
N GLN A 183 -4.50 -36.52 7.18
CA GLN A 183 -3.32 -37.11 6.55
C GLN A 183 -2.07 -36.26 6.77
N SER A 184 -2.19 -34.94 6.71
CA SER A 184 -1.07 -34.02 6.90
C SER A 184 -1.56 -32.63 7.29
N VAL A 185 -0.71 -31.88 7.98
CA VAL A 185 -0.89 -30.46 8.27
C VAL A 185 0.31 -29.71 7.73
N VAL A 186 0.07 -28.66 6.96
CA VAL A 186 1.09 -27.79 6.40
C VAL A 186 1.03 -26.47 7.16
N ASN A 187 2.11 -26.10 7.84
CA ASN A 187 2.29 -24.80 8.48
C ASN A 187 3.46 -24.08 7.82
N GLY A 188 3.19 -23.04 7.03
CA GLY A 188 4.21 -22.38 6.21
C GLY A 188 4.20 -20.86 6.33
N PRO A 189 5.30 -20.19 5.96
CA PRO A 189 5.37 -18.74 5.95
C PRO A 189 4.67 -18.14 4.72
N ILE A 190 3.84 -17.12 4.91
CA ILE A 190 3.31 -16.26 3.86
C ILE A 190 3.74 -14.82 4.13
N THR A 191 4.37 -14.16 3.16
CA THR A 191 4.87 -12.79 3.30
C THR A 191 3.74 -11.78 3.15
N TYR A 192 3.43 -11.06 4.21
CA TYR A 192 2.41 -10.02 4.23
C TYR A 192 3.05 -8.64 4.25
N THR A 193 2.45 -7.71 3.52
CA THR A 193 2.49 -6.28 3.81
C THR A 193 1.47 -5.95 4.91
N PRO A 194 1.50 -4.73 5.51
CA PRO A 194 0.47 -4.26 6.44
C PRO A 194 -0.97 -4.46 5.94
N ASP A 195 -1.21 -4.27 4.64
CA ASP A 195 -2.52 -4.27 4.00
C ASP A 195 -2.79 -5.53 3.14
N VAL A 196 -1.93 -6.55 3.19
CA VAL A 196 -1.99 -7.83 2.43
C VAL A 196 -1.74 -7.69 0.94
N LEU A 197 -1.93 -6.51 0.36
CA LEU A 197 -1.70 -6.26 -1.05
C LEU A 197 -0.20 -6.28 -1.37
N PRO A 198 0.23 -6.85 -2.50
CA PRO A 198 1.65 -6.94 -2.80
C PRO A 198 2.28 -5.56 -3.07
N LEU A 199 3.61 -5.54 -3.07
CA LEU A 199 4.44 -4.43 -3.55
C LEU A 199 4.84 -4.75 -4.99
N VAL A 200 4.23 -4.09 -5.97
CA VAL A 200 4.45 -4.36 -7.40
C VAL A 200 4.68 -3.05 -8.16
N GLY A 201 5.91 -2.82 -8.60
CA GLY A 201 6.26 -1.60 -9.32
C GLY A 201 7.71 -1.18 -9.13
N PRO A 202 8.11 0.00 -9.64
CA PRO A 202 9.45 0.53 -9.45
C PRO A 202 9.63 1.11 -8.04
N ASP A 203 10.83 0.89 -7.48
CA ASP A 203 11.28 1.47 -6.20
C ASP A 203 11.71 2.95 -6.40
N MET A 204 12.02 3.65 -5.31
CA MET A 204 12.71 4.95 -5.38
C MET A 204 14.15 4.81 -5.90
N LEU A 205 14.77 3.65 -5.67
CA LEU A 205 16.07 3.30 -6.19
C LEU A 205 16.03 3.13 -7.73
N PRO A 206 16.88 3.84 -8.49
CA PRO A 206 16.88 3.78 -9.95
C PRO A 206 17.02 2.35 -10.48
N ASN A 207 16.15 1.96 -11.42
CA ASN A 207 16.15 0.65 -12.06
C ASN A 207 15.99 -0.55 -11.10
N MET A 208 15.56 -0.33 -9.86
CA MET A 208 15.10 -1.37 -8.94
C MET A 208 13.58 -1.50 -9.05
N TRP A 209 13.09 -2.73 -9.09
CA TRP A 209 11.67 -3.07 -9.17
C TRP A 209 11.32 -4.10 -8.11
N LEU A 210 10.07 -4.08 -7.66
CA LEU A 210 9.56 -4.95 -6.61
C LEU A 210 8.42 -5.81 -7.16
N ALA A 211 8.41 -7.07 -6.73
CA ALA A 211 7.30 -8.00 -6.80
C ALA A 211 7.33 -8.84 -5.52
N ALA A 212 6.91 -8.26 -4.40
CA ALA A 212 7.09 -8.84 -3.06
C ALA A 212 5.82 -8.70 -2.21
N GLY A 213 5.79 -9.38 -1.04
CA GLY A 213 4.68 -9.24 -0.08
C GLY A 213 3.36 -9.85 -0.56
N PHE A 214 3.41 -10.92 -1.33
CA PHE A 214 2.21 -11.57 -1.84
C PHE A 214 1.51 -12.43 -0.77
N GLY A 215 0.44 -11.90 -0.17
CA GLY A 215 -0.49 -12.72 0.62
C GLY A 215 -1.18 -13.82 -0.21
N TYR A 216 -1.37 -13.56 -1.51
CA TYR A 216 -2.11 -14.43 -2.45
C TYR A 216 -1.31 -14.71 -3.74
N GLY A 217 -0.04 -15.11 -3.59
CA GLY A 217 0.92 -15.18 -4.71
C GLY A 217 0.55 -16.14 -5.84
N ILE A 218 -0.16 -17.23 -5.57
CA ILE A 218 -0.52 -18.22 -6.60
C ILE A 218 -1.52 -17.64 -7.60
N ILE A 219 -2.56 -16.98 -7.12
CA ILE A 219 -3.59 -16.37 -7.97
C ILE A 219 -3.08 -15.06 -8.60
N HIS A 220 -2.23 -14.30 -7.90
CA HIS A 220 -1.70 -13.04 -8.43
C HIS A 220 -0.54 -13.20 -9.41
N GLY A 221 0.28 -14.25 -9.27
CA GLY A 221 1.60 -14.33 -9.92
C GLY A 221 1.58 -14.19 -11.44
N GLY A 222 0.61 -14.82 -12.12
CA GLY A 222 0.47 -14.70 -13.58
C GLY A 222 0.15 -13.27 -14.04
N GLY A 223 -0.91 -12.68 -13.46
CA GLY A 223 -1.35 -11.33 -13.78
C GLY A 223 -0.30 -10.26 -13.43
N MET A 224 0.27 -10.34 -12.23
CA MET A 224 1.28 -9.40 -11.74
C MET A 224 2.60 -9.51 -12.51
N GLY A 225 3.00 -10.71 -12.92
CA GLY A 225 4.13 -10.90 -13.83
C GLY A 225 3.91 -10.21 -15.18
N SER A 226 2.71 -10.35 -15.77
CA SER A 226 2.37 -9.68 -17.04
C SER A 226 2.29 -8.16 -16.88
N TYR A 227 1.71 -7.68 -15.79
CA TYR A 227 1.61 -6.25 -15.47
C TYR A 227 3.00 -5.60 -15.38
N LEU A 228 3.86 -6.17 -14.54
CA LEU A 228 5.21 -5.64 -14.28
C LEU A 228 6.09 -5.72 -15.54
N ALA A 229 6.00 -6.81 -16.30
CA ALA A 229 6.72 -6.93 -17.58
C ALA A 229 6.29 -5.87 -18.59
N SER A 230 4.97 -5.62 -18.72
CA SER A 230 4.45 -4.55 -19.59
C SER A 230 4.96 -3.19 -19.15
N TRP A 231 4.97 -2.90 -17.85
CA TRP A 231 5.49 -1.64 -17.32
C TRP A 231 6.98 -1.46 -17.61
N ILE A 232 7.80 -2.49 -17.33
CA ILE A 232 9.24 -2.45 -17.58
C ILE A 232 9.55 -2.18 -19.06
N ILE A 233 8.78 -2.77 -19.99
CA ILE A 233 8.98 -2.63 -21.44
C ILE A 233 8.51 -1.27 -21.95
N ASN A 234 7.33 -0.83 -21.53
CA ASN A 234 6.66 0.35 -22.08
C ASN A 234 6.96 1.65 -21.32
N GLY A 235 7.59 1.56 -20.14
CA GLY A 235 7.94 2.71 -19.31
C GLY A 235 6.77 3.33 -18.54
N GLN A 236 5.58 2.73 -18.59
CA GLN A 236 4.36 3.15 -17.89
C GLN A 236 3.49 1.93 -17.52
N PRO A 237 2.67 2.00 -16.47
CA PRO A 237 1.79 0.89 -16.13
C PRO A 237 0.72 0.69 -17.22
N PRO A 238 0.33 -0.57 -17.54
CA PRO A 238 -0.69 -0.84 -18.56
C PRO A 238 -2.11 -0.43 -18.13
N PHE A 239 -2.36 -0.34 -16.82
CA PHE A 239 -3.59 0.12 -16.19
C PHE A 239 -3.29 0.50 -14.74
N GLU A 240 -4.22 1.16 -14.07
CA GLU A 240 -4.04 1.68 -12.72
C GLU A 240 -4.05 0.56 -11.66
N MET A 241 -3.09 0.59 -10.73
CA MET A 241 -2.99 -0.30 -9.56
C MET A 241 -2.16 0.37 -8.44
N THR A 242 -2.36 1.66 -8.17
CA THR A 242 -1.68 2.41 -7.10
C THR A 242 -1.80 1.74 -5.72
N GLU A 243 -2.88 0.99 -5.47
CA GLU A 243 -3.04 0.19 -4.24
C GLU A 243 -1.96 -0.90 -4.07
N CYS A 244 -1.29 -1.29 -5.15
CA CYS A 244 -0.14 -2.20 -5.15
C CYS A 244 1.20 -1.47 -5.33
N ASP A 245 1.22 -0.13 -5.49
CA ASP A 245 2.46 0.62 -5.68
C ASP A 245 3.35 0.42 -4.43
N PRO A 246 4.64 0.07 -4.59
CA PRO A 246 5.52 -0.17 -3.46
C PRO A 246 5.74 1.06 -2.57
N LEU A 247 5.51 2.25 -3.12
CA LEU A 247 5.79 3.55 -2.50
C LEU A 247 4.57 4.14 -1.78
N ARG A 248 3.50 3.37 -1.59
CA ARG A 248 2.38 3.74 -0.70
C ARG A 248 2.75 3.71 0.78
N PHE A 249 3.84 3.01 1.11
CA PHE A 249 4.44 2.98 2.45
C PHE A 249 5.63 3.95 2.53
N GLY A 250 6.05 4.28 3.75
CA GLY A 250 7.14 5.22 3.98
C GLY A 250 7.84 5.00 5.31
N SER A 251 8.57 6.02 5.77
CA SER A 251 9.32 6.04 7.04
C SER A 251 8.45 5.70 8.26
N TRP A 252 7.17 6.06 8.22
CA TRP A 252 6.19 5.80 9.27
C TRP A 252 5.80 4.31 9.40
N THR A 253 6.11 3.48 8.40
CA THR A 253 5.76 2.06 8.35
C THR A 253 6.80 1.21 9.08
N THR A 254 6.98 1.50 10.37
CA THR A 254 7.97 0.82 11.23
C THR A 254 7.69 -0.68 11.37
N ASN A 255 8.68 -1.47 11.81
CA ASN A 255 8.48 -2.89 12.07
C ASN A 255 7.29 -3.16 13.03
N ASP A 256 7.11 -2.32 14.05
CA ASP A 256 6.00 -2.45 15.01
C ASP A 256 4.64 -2.22 14.33
N TYR A 257 4.55 -1.22 13.44
CA TYR A 257 3.36 -0.98 12.63
C TYR A 257 3.08 -2.18 11.71
N VAL A 258 4.11 -2.69 11.02
CA VAL A 258 4.00 -3.84 10.12
C VAL A 258 3.46 -5.06 10.86
N LEU A 259 3.99 -5.36 12.05
CA LEU A 259 3.53 -6.47 12.87
C LEU A 259 2.08 -6.31 13.29
N ALA A 260 1.73 -5.16 13.89
CA ALA A 260 0.38 -4.89 14.35
C ALA A 260 -0.64 -4.97 13.20
N LYS A 261 -0.33 -4.36 12.06
CA LYS A 261 -1.26 -4.26 10.93
C LYS A 261 -1.38 -5.56 10.13
N ALA A 262 -0.27 -6.26 9.89
CA ALA A 262 -0.33 -7.56 9.21
C ALA A 262 -1.08 -8.61 10.05
N ARG A 263 -0.98 -8.54 11.38
CA ARG A 263 -1.76 -9.37 12.31
C ARG A 263 -3.26 -9.08 12.24
N GLU A 264 -3.64 -7.80 12.26
CA GLU A 264 -5.03 -7.37 12.05
C GLU A 264 -5.55 -7.84 10.68
N SER A 265 -4.77 -7.65 9.61
CA SER A 265 -5.18 -8.04 8.27
C SER A 265 -5.31 -9.56 8.09
N TYR A 266 -4.50 -10.37 8.78
CA TYR A 266 -4.68 -11.83 8.82
C TYR A 266 -5.99 -12.21 9.52
N GLY A 267 -6.21 -11.68 10.73
CA GLY A 267 -7.41 -12.01 11.52
C GLY A 267 -8.71 -11.50 10.87
N MET A 268 -8.64 -10.42 10.10
CA MET A 268 -9.77 -9.84 9.38
C MET A 268 -9.94 -10.39 7.95
N ASN A 269 -9.21 -11.42 7.55
CA ASN A 269 -9.20 -11.93 6.17
C ASN A 269 -10.58 -12.27 5.60
N ASN A 270 -11.52 -12.70 6.45
CA ASN A 270 -12.89 -13.03 6.07
C ASN A 270 -13.95 -12.15 6.77
N ALA A 271 -13.52 -11.06 7.41
CA ALA A 271 -14.43 -10.10 8.01
C ALA A 271 -15.28 -9.41 6.94
N VAL A 272 -16.44 -8.89 7.34
CA VAL A 272 -17.25 -8.04 6.45
C VAL A 272 -16.53 -6.71 6.28
N THR A 273 -16.05 -6.45 5.06
CA THR A 273 -15.55 -5.12 4.67
C THR A 273 -16.72 -4.22 4.34
N TYR A 274 -16.86 -3.15 5.13
CA TYR A 274 -17.88 -2.12 4.91
C TYR A 274 -17.31 -0.97 4.08
N PRO A 275 -18.16 -0.19 3.39
CA PRO A 275 -17.76 1.12 2.88
C PRO A 275 -17.20 1.99 4.02
N HIS A 276 -16.09 2.69 3.76
CA HIS A 276 -15.36 3.47 4.77
C HIS A 276 -14.94 2.61 5.99
N GLU A 277 -14.50 1.37 5.75
CA GLU A 277 -13.96 0.50 6.80
C GLU A 277 -12.79 1.20 7.52
N GLU A 278 -12.86 1.24 8.84
CA GLU A 278 -11.78 1.72 9.68
C GLU A 278 -11.12 0.56 10.41
N ARG A 279 -9.79 0.61 10.44
CA ARG A 279 -8.94 -0.38 11.10
C ARG A 279 -7.98 0.33 12.04
N PHE A 280 -7.84 -0.19 13.26
CA PHE A 280 -7.24 0.54 14.37
C PHE A 280 -5.85 0.07 14.76
N ALA A 281 -5.46 -1.16 14.38
CA ALA A 281 -4.13 -1.66 14.74
C ALA A 281 -3.01 -0.77 14.19
N GLY A 282 -2.01 -0.50 15.03
CA GLY A 282 -0.84 0.31 14.71
C GLY A 282 -1.05 1.82 14.71
N ARG A 283 -2.25 2.31 15.07
CA ARG A 283 -2.56 3.75 15.11
C ARG A 283 -2.47 4.34 16.52
N PRO A 284 -2.12 5.64 16.67
CA PRO A 284 -1.60 6.53 15.62
C PRO A 284 -0.15 6.16 15.24
N THR A 285 0.28 6.56 14.05
CA THR A 285 1.69 6.40 13.61
C THR A 285 2.54 7.61 14.01
N SER A 286 3.82 7.65 13.61
CA SER A 286 4.65 8.85 13.77
C SER A 286 4.20 10.03 12.89
N ARG A 287 3.36 9.80 11.88
CA ARG A 287 2.76 10.85 11.05
C ARG A 287 1.47 11.36 11.69
N VAL A 288 1.58 12.39 12.52
CA VAL A 288 0.44 13.15 13.04
C VAL A 288 0.71 14.64 12.84
N SER A 289 -0.33 15.43 12.57
CA SER A 289 -0.17 16.87 12.45
C SER A 289 0.07 17.50 13.83
N GLY A 290 0.67 18.68 13.88
CA GLY A 290 0.81 19.44 15.13
C GLY A 290 -0.52 19.85 15.76
N ALA A 291 -1.63 19.71 15.05
CA ALA A 291 -2.98 19.96 15.54
C ALA A 291 -3.70 18.68 16.00
N HIS A 292 -3.11 17.50 15.85
CA HIS A 292 -3.77 16.21 16.09
C HIS A 292 -4.46 16.13 17.47
N GLU A 293 -3.73 16.38 18.56
CA GLU A 293 -4.29 16.32 19.92
C GLU A 293 -5.44 17.33 20.14
N VAL A 294 -5.32 18.52 19.55
CA VAL A 294 -6.36 19.55 19.63
C VAL A 294 -7.60 19.08 18.90
N LEU A 295 -7.46 18.56 17.69
CA LEU A 295 -8.57 18.09 16.87
C LEU A 295 -9.27 16.91 17.54
N GLU A 296 -8.53 15.95 18.11
CA GLU A 296 -9.12 14.85 18.88
C GLU A 296 -9.92 15.35 20.08
N SER A 297 -9.38 16.34 20.82
CA SER A 297 -10.07 16.92 21.98
C SER A 297 -11.36 17.66 21.61
N GLU A 298 -11.44 18.18 20.38
CA GLU A 298 -12.63 18.81 19.80
C GLU A 298 -13.60 17.81 19.15
N GLY A 299 -13.35 16.50 19.32
CA GLY A 299 -14.25 15.44 18.86
C GLY A 299 -14.00 14.98 17.42
N ALA A 300 -12.79 15.17 16.88
CA ALA A 300 -12.44 14.63 15.56
C ALA A 300 -12.49 13.09 15.56
N CYS A 301 -13.20 12.55 14.57
CA CYS A 301 -13.15 11.14 14.22
C CYS A 301 -12.03 10.93 13.18
N MET A 302 -10.86 10.51 13.66
CA MET A 302 -9.66 10.38 12.83
C MET A 302 -9.70 9.15 11.92
N GLN A 303 -9.27 9.33 10.67
CA GLN A 303 -8.98 8.27 9.70
C GLN A 303 -7.51 8.30 9.29
N ILE A 304 -6.99 7.13 8.96
CA ILE A 304 -5.60 6.99 8.52
C ILE A 304 -5.47 7.15 7.01
N HIS A 305 -4.58 8.02 6.55
CA HIS A 305 -4.23 8.22 5.15
C HIS A 305 -2.71 8.29 4.98
N SER A 306 -2.09 7.25 4.39
CA SER A 306 -0.62 7.18 4.21
C SER A 306 0.17 7.46 5.50
N GLY A 307 -0.28 6.87 6.60
CA GLY A 307 0.29 7.04 7.95
C GLY A 307 -0.30 8.20 8.74
N TRP A 308 -0.87 9.21 8.09
CA TRP A 308 -1.43 10.39 8.75
C TRP A 308 -2.77 10.13 9.41
N GLU A 309 -2.97 10.62 10.62
CA GLU A 309 -4.29 10.77 11.23
C GLU A 309 -4.93 12.09 10.74
N GLN A 310 -6.03 11.99 9.99
CA GLN A 310 -6.79 13.13 9.46
C GLN A 310 -8.26 13.06 9.93
N PRO A 311 -8.87 14.16 10.41
CA PRO A 311 -10.28 14.16 10.75
C PRO A 311 -11.15 13.87 9.51
N ALA A 312 -12.00 12.85 9.60
CA ALA A 312 -13.02 12.56 8.59
C ALA A 312 -14.32 13.30 8.84
N TRP A 313 -14.66 13.52 10.11
CA TRP A 313 -15.82 14.28 10.59
C TRP A 313 -15.64 14.60 12.08
N PHE A 314 -16.46 15.48 12.65
CA PHE A 314 -16.44 15.86 14.07
C PHE A 314 -17.74 15.46 14.78
N THR A 315 -17.60 14.93 15.99
CA THR A 315 -18.77 14.62 16.83
C THR A 315 -19.49 15.89 17.30
N SER A 316 -20.74 15.74 17.73
CA SER A 316 -21.40 16.85 18.42
C SER A 316 -20.73 17.09 19.78
N PRO A 317 -20.70 18.34 20.28
CA PRO A 317 -20.05 18.67 21.56
C PRO A 317 -20.49 17.75 22.70
N GLY A 318 -19.51 17.16 23.39
CA GLY A 318 -19.73 16.23 24.50
C GLY A 318 -20.00 14.78 24.11
N GLN A 319 -19.99 14.43 22.82
CA GLN A 319 -20.06 13.05 22.34
C GLN A 319 -18.67 12.50 22.02
N GLN A 320 -18.47 11.22 22.33
CA GLN A 320 -17.25 10.49 21.97
C GLN A 320 -17.36 9.91 20.56
N PRO A 321 -16.28 9.91 19.77
CA PRO A 321 -16.21 9.20 18.49
C PRO A 321 -16.63 7.74 18.62
N GLN A 322 -17.48 7.26 17.70
CA GLN A 322 -17.89 5.86 17.64
C GLN A 322 -17.80 5.35 16.21
N TYR A 323 -17.20 4.18 16.03
CA TYR A 323 -17.16 3.49 14.74
C TYR A 323 -18.47 2.71 14.53
N CYS A 324 -19.28 3.15 13.56
CA CYS A 324 -20.55 2.51 13.21
C CYS A 324 -20.57 2.17 11.71
N PRO A 325 -19.86 1.12 11.25
CA PRO A 325 -19.81 0.78 9.85
C PRO A 325 -21.18 0.31 9.34
N SER A 326 -21.51 0.65 8.10
CA SER A 326 -22.78 0.29 7.49
C SER A 326 -22.69 0.32 5.97
N PHE A 327 -23.52 -0.50 5.30
CA PHE A 327 -23.76 -0.37 3.85
C PHE A 327 -24.73 0.77 3.51
N GLN A 328 -25.29 1.44 4.52
CA GLN A 328 -26.22 2.55 4.42
C GLN A 328 -25.67 3.77 5.17
N ARG A 329 -26.43 4.88 5.16
CA ARG A 329 -26.12 6.05 6.00
C ARG A 329 -25.95 5.62 7.46
N THR A 330 -24.98 6.22 8.13
CA THR A 330 -24.64 5.91 9.52
C THR A 330 -24.36 7.18 10.31
N ASN A 331 -23.85 7.05 11.54
CA ASN A 331 -23.74 8.08 12.58
C ASN A 331 -23.06 9.39 12.17
N TRP A 332 -22.20 9.40 11.15
CA TRP A 332 -21.56 10.63 10.65
C TRP A 332 -22.46 11.47 9.72
N HIS A 333 -23.60 10.96 9.25
CA HIS A 333 -24.40 11.63 8.22
C HIS A 333 -24.87 13.03 8.63
N GLU A 334 -25.50 13.17 9.79
CA GLU A 334 -25.98 14.46 10.31
C GLU A 334 -24.83 15.37 10.76
N ALA A 335 -23.70 14.79 11.19
CA ALA A 335 -22.51 15.56 11.55
C ALA A 335 -21.91 16.24 10.31
N VAL A 336 -21.71 15.47 9.23
CA VAL A 336 -21.22 15.99 7.95
C VAL A 336 -22.18 17.01 7.34
N GLU A 337 -23.50 16.83 7.48
CA GLU A 337 -24.49 17.84 7.04
C GLU A 337 -24.25 19.19 7.73
N LYS A 338 -24.01 19.19 9.05
CA LYS A 338 -23.70 20.42 9.81
C LYS A 338 -22.36 21.04 9.39
N GLU A 339 -21.35 20.23 9.10
CA GLU A 339 -20.06 20.71 8.62
C GLU A 339 -20.19 21.40 7.25
N VAL A 340 -20.98 20.79 6.34
CA VAL A 340 -21.31 21.40 5.05
C VAL A 340 -22.03 22.73 5.26
N ASP A 341 -23.06 22.78 6.10
CA ASP A 341 -23.78 24.02 6.41
C ASP A 341 -22.87 25.09 7.02
N LEU A 342 -21.95 24.71 7.90
CA LEU A 342 -20.97 25.61 8.51
C LEU A 342 -20.08 26.27 7.44
N VAL A 343 -19.52 25.47 6.51
CA VAL A 343 -18.67 25.98 5.44
C VAL A 343 -19.48 26.86 4.47
N MET A 344 -20.70 26.47 4.15
CA MET A 344 -21.55 27.19 3.19
C MET A 344 -22.07 28.53 3.72
N THR A 345 -22.31 28.64 5.04
CA THR A 345 -22.94 29.83 5.65
C THR A 345 -21.98 30.69 6.49
N SER A 346 -20.81 30.15 6.86
CA SER A 346 -19.86 30.79 7.76
C SER A 346 -18.42 30.58 7.28
N ALA A 347 -17.60 29.85 8.03
CA ALA A 347 -16.29 29.39 7.63
C ALA A 347 -15.93 28.13 8.43
N GLY A 348 -15.31 27.16 7.76
CA GLY A 348 -14.72 25.97 8.38
C GLY A 348 -13.20 25.97 8.22
N ILE A 349 -12.53 25.25 9.11
CA ILE A 349 -11.09 24.95 9.03
C ILE A 349 -10.95 23.45 8.84
N ILE A 350 -10.15 23.04 7.86
CA ILE A 350 -9.81 21.63 7.63
C ILE A 350 -8.29 21.46 7.64
N ASP A 351 -7.84 20.39 8.32
CA ASP A 351 -6.44 19.97 8.31
C ASP A 351 -6.13 19.20 7.03
N LEU A 352 -5.29 19.79 6.20
CA LEU A 352 -4.79 19.25 4.93
C LEU A 352 -3.29 18.95 5.01
N THR A 353 -2.73 18.89 6.22
CA THR A 353 -1.35 18.47 6.48
C THR A 353 -0.98 17.15 5.78
N PRO A 354 -1.88 16.16 5.60
CA PRO A 354 -1.51 14.94 4.89
C PRO A 354 -1.09 15.12 3.42
N PHE A 355 -1.43 16.24 2.76
CA PHE A 355 -0.99 16.45 1.37
C PHE A 355 0.51 16.28 1.22
N ALA A 356 0.91 15.65 0.13
CA ALA A 356 2.31 15.59 -0.28
C ALA A 356 2.77 16.95 -0.77
N LYS A 357 3.99 17.34 -0.38
CA LYS A 357 4.55 18.69 -0.61
C LYS A 357 5.97 18.54 -1.13
N ILE A 358 6.18 18.88 -2.39
CA ILE A 358 7.44 18.69 -3.08
C ILE A 358 7.93 20.05 -3.58
N ILE A 359 9.15 20.42 -3.21
CA ILE A 359 9.85 21.55 -3.82
C ILE A 359 10.58 21.07 -5.06
N VAL A 360 10.27 21.69 -6.20
CA VAL A 360 11.02 21.53 -7.46
C VAL A 360 11.78 22.83 -7.71
N GLN A 361 13.11 22.77 -7.77
CA GLN A 361 13.93 23.97 -7.89
C GLN A 361 15.17 23.80 -8.77
N GLY A 362 15.64 24.92 -9.32
CA GLY A 362 16.85 25.00 -10.15
C GLY A 362 16.61 25.79 -11.43
N ARG A 363 17.69 26.17 -12.11
CA ARG A 363 17.64 27.03 -13.31
C ARG A 363 16.80 26.48 -14.46
N GLN A 364 16.58 25.16 -14.49
CA GLN A 364 15.73 24.50 -15.49
C GLN A 364 14.36 24.09 -14.95
N ALA A 365 13.99 24.45 -13.72
CA ALA A 365 12.75 24.01 -13.09
C ALA A 365 11.52 24.43 -13.89
N ALA A 366 11.46 25.67 -14.38
CA ALA A 366 10.33 26.13 -15.20
C ALA A 366 10.20 25.34 -16.51
N ALA A 367 11.31 25.12 -17.23
CA ALA A 367 11.31 24.35 -18.47
C ALA A 367 10.98 22.86 -18.23
N PHE A 368 11.46 22.30 -17.12
CA PHE A 368 11.14 20.94 -16.72
C PHE A 368 9.66 20.78 -16.37
N MET A 369 9.07 21.70 -15.59
CA MET A 369 7.64 21.67 -15.27
C MET A 369 6.75 21.87 -16.51
N ASP A 370 7.17 22.69 -17.46
CA ASP A 370 6.50 22.85 -18.76
C ASP A 370 6.54 21.56 -19.59
N TYR A 371 7.66 20.85 -19.55
CA TYR A 371 7.81 19.55 -20.21
C TYR A 371 6.98 18.45 -19.54
N MET A 372 6.92 18.45 -18.19
CA MET A 372 6.29 17.37 -17.42
C MET A 372 4.78 17.49 -17.31
N THR A 373 4.21 18.68 -17.47
CA THR A 373 2.80 18.93 -17.13
C THR A 373 2.00 19.46 -18.31
N ALA A 374 0.69 19.15 -18.34
CA ALA A 374 -0.17 19.44 -19.49
C ALA A 374 -0.72 20.88 -19.55
N ASN A 375 -0.75 21.58 -18.41
CA ASN A 375 -1.16 22.99 -18.34
C ASN A 375 0.06 23.91 -18.34
N SER A 376 -0.14 25.19 -18.68
CA SER A 376 0.92 26.19 -18.66
C SER A 376 1.51 26.39 -17.26
N VAL A 377 2.84 26.51 -17.20
CA VAL A 377 3.56 26.80 -15.95
C VAL A 377 3.08 28.12 -15.33
N PRO A 378 2.82 28.17 -14.01
CA PRO A 378 2.30 29.37 -13.38
C PRO A 378 3.31 30.53 -13.41
N PRO A 379 2.85 31.78 -13.60
CA PRO A 379 3.67 32.95 -13.31
C PRO A 379 4.09 33.01 -11.82
N LEU A 380 5.11 33.80 -11.50
CA LEU A 380 5.56 34.01 -10.12
C LEU A 380 4.41 34.49 -9.22
N GLY A 381 4.27 33.88 -8.04
CA GLY A 381 3.21 34.18 -7.07
C GLY A 381 1.82 33.66 -7.48
N ARG A 382 1.77 32.75 -8.46
CA ARG A 382 0.53 32.13 -8.95
C ARG A 382 0.55 30.62 -8.77
N THR A 383 -0.64 30.08 -8.73
CA THR A 383 -0.91 28.65 -8.61
C THR A 383 -1.75 28.19 -9.80
N VAL A 384 -1.53 26.97 -10.28
CA VAL A 384 -2.37 26.32 -11.28
C VAL A 384 -2.62 24.87 -10.90
N ILE A 385 -3.75 24.32 -11.36
CA ILE A 385 -3.97 22.87 -11.40
C ILE A 385 -3.45 22.37 -12.74
N THR A 386 -2.70 21.27 -12.72
CA THR A 386 -2.12 20.65 -13.91
C THR A 386 -2.05 19.15 -13.73
N HIS A 387 -1.78 18.43 -14.82
CA HIS A 387 -1.68 16.98 -14.83
C HIS A 387 -0.34 16.54 -15.39
N ILE A 388 0.24 15.50 -14.82
CA ILE A 388 1.28 14.72 -15.48
C ILE A 388 0.59 13.68 -16.34
N LEU A 389 0.97 13.63 -17.62
CA LEU A 389 0.48 12.60 -18.53
C LEU A 389 1.56 11.55 -18.76
N SER A 390 1.15 10.29 -18.84
CA SER A 390 1.99 9.22 -19.36
C SER A 390 2.29 9.46 -20.85
N PRO A 391 3.33 8.83 -21.43
CA PRO A 391 3.61 8.91 -22.86
C PRO A 391 2.44 8.56 -23.79
N THR A 392 1.48 7.77 -23.32
CA THR A 392 0.25 7.42 -24.07
C THR A 392 -0.95 8.30 -23.73
N GLY A 393 -0.78 9.36 -22.93
CA GLY A 393 -1.83 10.32 -22.61
C GLY A 393 -2.74 9.94 -21.43
N HIS A 394 -2.39 8.92 -20.64
CA HIS A 394 -3.11 8.65 -19.39
C HIS A 394 -2.76 9.70 -18.34
N VAL A 395 -3.74 10.13 -17.54
CA VAL A 395 -3.48 10.99 -16.39
C VAL A 395 -2.77 10.16 -15.33
N TYR A 396 -1.48 10.41 -15.16
CA TYR A 396 -0.64 9.73 -14.17
C TYR A 396 -0.74 10.39 -12.80
N ALA A 397 -0.81 11.71 -12.76
CA ALA A 397 -0.98 12.50 -11.55
C ALA A 397 -1.74 13.80 -11.82
N GLU A 398 -2.47 14.28 -10.83
CA GLU A 398 -3.00 15.65 -10.76
C GLU A 398 -2.22 16.42 -9.69
N LEU A 399 -1.77 17.62 -10.04
CA LEU A 399 -0.91 18.44 -9.19
C LEU A 399 -1.48 19.84 -9.05
N THR A 400 -1.34 20.42 -7.86
CA THR A 400 -1.41 21.87 -7.68
C THR A 400 0.01 22.42 -7.66
N VAL A 401 0.36 23.25 -8.64
CA VAL A 401 1.72 23.80 -8.80
C VAL A 401 1.70 25.29 -8.51
N THR A 402 2.53 25.74 -7.58
CA THR A 402 2.68 27.14 -7.18
C THR A 402 4.11 27.60 -7.45
N ARG A 403 4.30 28.67 -8.21
CA ARG A 403 5.64 29.27 -8.40
C ARG A 403 5.91 30.27 -7.28
N THR A 404 6.66 29.87 -6.27
CA THR A 404 6.94 30.69 -5.08
C THR A 404 8.09 31.67 -5.31
N HIS A 405 9.11 31.25 -6.06
CA HIS A 405 10.25 32.07 -6.46
C HIS A 405 10.58 31.89 -7.94
N GLU A 406 11.53 32.66 -8.48
CA GLU A 406 11.87 32.64 -9.91
C GLU A 406 12.15 31.21 -10.41
N ASP A 407 12.95 30.45 -9.67
CA ASP A 407 13.37 29.08 -10.02
C ASP A 407 12.87 28.03 -9.02
N THR A 408 11.77 28.29 -8.30
CA THR A 408 11.24 27.41 -7.25
C THR A 408 9.74 27.23 -7.36
N PHE A 409 9.31 25.98 -7.33
CA PHE A 409 7.91 25.56 -7.36
C PHE A 409 7.59 24.72 -6.13
N LEU A 410 6.46 25.02 -5.49
CA LEU A 410 5.80 24.15 -4.53
C LEU A 410 4.76 23.32 -5.29
N VAL A 411 4.94 22.01 -5.30
CA VAL A 411 4.06 21.03 -5.93
C VAL A 411 3.31 20.30 -4.82
N ILE A 412 1.99 20.30 -4.91
CA ILE A 412 1.10 19.63 -3.96
C ILE A 412 0.36 18.49 -4.68
N THR A 413 0.33 17.31 -4.07
CA THR A 413 -0.42 16.13 -4.52
C THR A 413 -1.05 15.38 -3.32
N GLY A 414 -1.81 14.32 -3.59
CA GLY A 414 -2.47 13.51 -2.56
C GLY A 414 -1.50 12.74 -1.68
N SER A 415 -1.88 12.49 -0.43
CA SER A 415 -1.09 11.70 0.53
C SER A 415 -0.83 10.26 0.03
N GLY A 416 -1.81 9.67 -0.67
CA GLY A 416 -1.76 8.32 -1.24
C GLY A 416 -0.73 8.11 -2.35
N VAL A 417 -0.27 9.20 -2.97
CA VAL A 417 0.58 9.18 -4.18
C VAL A 417 1.85 10.02 -4.02
N GLU A 418 2.22 10.38 -2.79
CA GLU A 418 3.39 11.21 -2.45
C GLU A 418 4.66 10.76 -3.18
N LEU A 419 5.10 9.54 -2.91
CA LEU A 419 6.32 8.98 -3.46
C LEU A 419 6.13 8.45 -4.89
N HIS A 420 4.91 8.06 -5.26
CA HIS A 420 4.54 7.66 -6.63
C HIS A 420 4.80 8.81 -7.63
N ASP A 421 4.37 10.02 -7.29
CA ASP A 421 4.50 11.22 -8.12
C ASP A 421 5.94 11.73 -8.08
N LEU A 422 6.56 11.76 -6.89
CA LEU A 422 7.95 12.18 -6.72
C LEU A 422 8.92 11.31 -7.53
N ARG A 423 8.76 9.98 -7.47
CA ARG A 423 9.55 9.02 -8.25
C ARG A 423 9.48 9.37 -9.74
N TRP A 424 8.30 9.62 -10.26
CA TRP A 424 8.09 9.91 -11.69
C TRP A 424 8.84 11.17 -12.13
N LEU A 425 8.72 12.24 -11.35
CA LEU A 425 9.44 13.49 -11.60
C LEU A 425 10.96 13.28 -11.56
N GLN A 426 11.48 12.58 -10.55
CA GLN A 426 12.91 12.30 -10.41
C GLN A 426 13.45 11.43 -11.55
N ASP A 427 12.67 10.44 -12.00
CA ASP A 427 13.04 9.55 -13.10
C ASP A 427 13.16 10.30 -14.43
N TYR A 428 12.19 11.15 -14.75
CA TYR A 428 12.24 11.96 -15.97
C TYR A 428 13.34 13.01 -15.93
N ALA A 429 13.56 13.63 -14.76
CA ALA A 429 14.69 14.54 -14.56
C ALA A 429 16.03 13.85 -14.85
N ARG A 430 16.23 12.65 -14.30
CA ARG A 430 17.45 11.84 -14.51
C ARG A 430 17.63 11.42 -15.97
N ARG A 431 16.59 10.87 -16.60
CA ARG A 431 16.63 10.38 -17.99
C ARG A 431 16.86 11.51 -18.99
N GLY A 432 16.33 12.70 -18.71
CA GLY A 432 16.50 13.89 -19.54
C GLY A 432 17.75 14.71 -19.21
N ASN A 433 18.54 14.32 -18.20
CA ASN A 433 19.69 15.08 -17.69
C ASN A 433 19.33 16.55 -17.35
N TRP A 434 18.17 16.74 -16.72
CA TRP A 434 17.68 18.05 -16.31
C TRP A 434 18.43 18.54 -15.06
N ASN A 435 18.89 19.78 -15.07
CA ASN A 435 19.48 20.44 -13.90
C ASN A 435 18.38 21.00 -12.98
N VAL A 436 17.70 20.09 -12.30
CA VAL A 436 16.63 20.34 -11.32
C VAL A 436 16.86 19.48 -10.09
N SER A 437 16.41 19.97 -8.93
CA SER A 437 16.47 19.26 -7.67
C SER A 437 15.09 19.20 -7.03
N PHE A 438 14.90 18.17 -6.21
CA PHE A 438 13.65 17.86 -5.54
C PHE A 438 13.89 17.78 -4.04
N ALA A 439 13.04 18.42 -3.24
CA ALA A 439 12.97 18.20 -1.81
C ALA A 439 11.54 17.80 -1.43
N ASN A 440 11.38 16.63 -0.83
CA ASN A 440 10.10 16.22 -0.26
C ASN A 440 9.99 16.81 1.15
N ILE A 441 9.15 17.82 1.31
CA ILE A 441 8.94 18.56 2.57
C ILE A 441 7.58 18.22 3.19
N THR A 442 7.01 17.06 2.83
CA THR A 442 5.67 16.64 3.27
C THR A 442 5.51 16.66 4.78
N GLU A 443 6.51 16.16 5.50
CA GLU A 443 6.54 16.08 6.98
C GLU A 443 6.99 17.39 7.65
N ASP A 444 7.63 18.30 6.90
CA ASP A 444 8.15 19.56 7.45
C ASP A 444 7.10 20.69 7.50
N MET A 445 5.99 20.53 6.78
CA MET A 445 5.00 21.58 6.57
C MET A 445 3.57 21.07 6.85
N GLY A 446 2.91 21.71 7.82
CA GLY A 446 1.46 21.60 8.01
C GLY A 446 0.68 22.39 6.97
N CYS A 447 -0.57 22.02 6.71
CA CYS A 447 -1.44 22.74 5.78
C CYS A 447 -2.84 22.84 6.37
N LEU A 448 -3.35 24.08 6.52
CA LEU A 448 -4.72 24.34 6.94
C LEU A 448 -5.44 25.10 5.83
N SER A 449 -6.66 24.69 5.53
CA SER A 449 -7.55 25.45 4.66
C SER A 449 -8.63 26.13 5.50
N VAL A 450 -8.88 27.41 5.23
CA VAL A 450 -9.99 28.18 5.81
C VAL A 450 -10.94 28.55 4.68
N ALA A 451 -12.13 27.93 4.66
CA ALA A 451 -13.07 28.04 3.56
C ALA A 451 -14.44 28.48 4.04
N GLY A 452 -15.15 29.24 3.20
CA GLY A 452 -16.50 29.76 3.47
C GLY A 452 -16.62 31.28 3.31
N PRO A 453 -17.84 31.83 3.24
CA PRO A 453 -18.08 33.25 2.98
C PRO A 453 -17.43 34.21 3.99
N LYS A 454 -17.18 33.76 5.23
CA LYS A 454 -16.55 34.58 6.29
C LYS A 454 -15.03 34.38 6.43
N SER A 455 -14.42 33.52 5.62
CA SER A 455 -12.98 33.19 5.70
C SER A 455 -12.09 34.43 5.59
N LYS A 456 -12.39 35.33 4.66
CA LYS A 456 -11.65 36.59 4.46
C LYS A 456 -11.71 37.49 5.70
N ASP A 457 -12.89 37.64 6.28
CA ASP A 457 -13.09 38.49 7.46
C ASP A 457 -12.28 37.96 8.64
N ILE A 458 -12.28 36.63 8.86
CA ILE A 458 -11.48 35.96 9.88
C ILE A 458 -9.99 36.19 9.63
N LEU A 459 -9.48 35.86 8.44
CA LEU A 459 -8.06 35.97 8.11
C LEU A 459 -7.55 37.42 8.17
N SER A 460 -8.40 38.40 7.85
CA SER A 460 -8.08 39.82 7.92
C SER A 460 -7.85 40.34 9.34
N THR A 461 -8.39 39.65 10.36
CA THR A 461 -8.07 39.95 11.77
C THR A 461 -6.66 39.49 12.17
N LEU A 462 -6.11 38.51 11.45
CA LEU A 462 -4.82 37.89 11.75
C LEU A 462 -3.67 38.47 10.93
N SER A 463 -3.96 39.05 9.75
CA SER A 463 -2.95 39.71 8.92
C SER A 463 -3.55 40.75 7.96
N PRO A 464 -2.96 41.96 7.88
CA PRO A 464 -3.49 43.04 7.04
C PRO A 464 -3.39 42.75 5.53
N VAL A 465 -2.61 41.74 5.11
CA VAL A 465 -2.47 41.35 3.70
C VAL A 465 -3.80 40.95 3.07
N PHE A 466 -4.73 40.39 3.85
CA PHE A 466 -6.04 39.95 3.39
C PHE A 466 -7.05 41.11 3.23
N ASN A 467 -6.75 42.30 3.77
CA ASN A 467 -7.53 43.52 3.50
C ASN A 467 -7.37 44.01 2.05
N GLY A 468 -6.25 43.65 1.41
CA GLY A 468 -5.92 44.05 0.04
C GLY A 468 -6.51 43.15 -1.05
N LYS A 469 -6.01 43.33 -2.27
CA LYS A 469 -6.30 42.41 -3.38
C LYS A 469 -5.49 41.13 -3.22
N PHE A 470 -6.19 40.01 -3.08
CA PHE A 470 -5.65 38.65 -3.08
C PHE A 470 -6.46 37.83 -4.09
N PRO A 471 -6.11 37.87 -5.39
CA PRO A 471 -6.90 37.22 -6.43
C PRO A 471 -6.91 35.69 -6.27
N PHE A 472 -7.96 35.04 -6.74
CA PHE A 472 -8.01 33.58 -6.82
C PHE A 472 -6.76 33.03 -7.53
N PHE A 473 -6.24 31.88 -7.07
CA PHE A 473 -4.98 31.27 -7.53
C PHE A 473 -3.72 32.17 -7.39
N SER A 474 -3.68 33.12 -6.43
CA SER A 474 -2.41 33.73 -5.99
C SER A 474 -1.85 33.05 -4.74
N CYS A 475 -0.53 33.08 -4.61
CA CYS A 475 0.21 32.69 -3.41
C CYS A 475 1.05 33.87 -2.94
N LYS A 476 1.22 34.01 -1.62
CA LYS A 476 2.08 35.02 -1.00
C LYS A 476 2.58 34.50 0.33
N GLU A 477 3.88 34.67 0.56
CA GLU A 477 4.42 34.54 1.91
C GLU A 477 3.87 35.65 2.82
N VAL A 478 3.30 35.25 3.96
CA VAL A 478 2.69 36.15 4.93
C VAL A 478 3.05 35.72 6.35
N THR A 479 2.89 36.65 7.30
CA THR A 479 2.91 36.31 8.73
C THR A 479 1.47 36.33 9.23
N LEU A 480 0.99 35.18 9.72
CA LEU A 480 -0.31 35.00 10.34
C LEU A 480 -0.10 34.80 11.85
N ALA A 481 -0.59 35.72 12.67
CA ALA A 481 -0.46 35.65 14.13
C ALA A 481 0.97 35.36 14.64
N GLY A 482 1.99 35.90 13.96
CA GLY A 482 3.41 35.68 14.30
C GLY A 482 4.07 34.45 13.67
N VAL A 483 3.32 33.62 12.95
CA VAL A 483 3.83 32.43 12.24
C VAL A 483 4.00 32.75 10.75
N LYS A 484 5.17 32.42 10.18
CA LYS A 484 5.41 32.54 8.74
C LYS A 484 4.69 31.41 7.99
N THR A 485 3.99 31.76 6.93
CA THR A 485 3.24 30.83 6.07
C THR A 485 3.26 31.31 4.62
N THR A 486 2.88 30.46 3.67
CA THR A 486 2.97 30.68 2.21
C THR A 486 1.60 30.57 1.54
#